data_AF-A0A2S7JGF4-F1
#
_entry.id   AF-A0A2S7JGF4-F1
#
_cell.length_a   1.000
_cell.length_b   1.000
_cell.length_c   1.000
_cell.angle_alpha   90.00
_cell.angle_beta   90.00
_cell.angle_gamma   90.00
#
_symmetry.space_group_name_H-M   'P 1'
#
loop_
_entity.id
_entity.type
_entity.pdbx_description
1 polymer ?
#
loop_
_entity_poly.entity_id
_entity_poly.type
_entity_poly.pdbx_seq_one_letter_code
_entity_poly.pdbx_strand_id
1 'polypeptide(L)'
;MRHLSFTLLLCLSTVTAMAQGVYKWVDADGKTHYGSQPPATDKGGEALKLHSNSGFGGNNNGKAVEYNADGTKKVSKEVQDFAKGMEKALKKQDSKEVPLDCMSAIKNANDQSDTMLEVGAKNVKDGYLSQADYDAQAAKVRKAKAETTLAHCQFSTGKERAFYQCMSNGKNHILACTK
;
A
#
# COMPACT_ATOMS: atom_id res chain seq x y z
N MET A 1 33.99 -58.79 -31.31
CA MET A 1 34.46 -57.56 -31.99
C MET A 1 33.31 -56.57 -32.08
N ARG A 2 33.59 -55.31 -31.70
CA ARG A 2 32.95 -54.07 -32.17
C ARG A 2 31.54 -53.69 -31.65
N HIS A 3 31.58 -52.78 -30.66
CA HIS A 3 30.84 -51.51 -30.48
C HIS A 3 29.43 -51.35 -31.09
N LEU A 4 28.49 -50.83 -30.28
CA LEU A 4 28.15 -49.39 -30.32
C LEU A 4 27.23 -48.99 -29.16
N SER A 5 27.65 -47.94 -28.43
CA SER A 5 26.83 -47.15 -27.52
C SER A 5 25.62 -46.53 -28.22
N PHE A 6 24.46 -46.45 -27.57
CA PHE A 6 23.54 -45.31 -27.78
C PHE A 6 22.80 -44.93 -26.50
N THR A 7 23.25 -43.79 -25.99
CA THR A 7 22.81 -42.90 -24.94
C THR A 7 21.32 -42.49 -25.03
N LEU A 8 20.62 -42.56 -23.89
CA LEU A 8 19.71 -41.55 -23.30
C LEU A 8 18.65 -40.86 -24.18
N LEU A 9 17.37 -40.95 -23.79
CA LEU A 9 16.47 -39.78 -23.81
C LEU A 9 15.37 -39.90 -22.75
N LEU A 10 15.68 -39.40 -21.54
CA LEU A 10 14.72 -39.06 -20.50
C LEU A 10 14.07 -37.73 -20.89
N CYS A 11 12.88 -37.77 -21.50
CA CYS A 11 12.09 -36.57 -21.78
C CYS A 11 11.45 -36.04 -20.49
N LEU A 12 12.16 -35.09 -19.87
CA LEU A 12 11.65 -34.14 -18.89
C LEU A 12 10.48 -33.35 -19.51
N SER A 13 9.25 -33.62 -19.08
CA SER A 13 8.11 -32.72 -19.29
C SER A 13 8.21 -31.58 -18.28
N THR A 14 8.93 -30.52 -18.66
CA THR A 14 8.89 -29.24 -17.95
C THR A 14 7.53 -28.59 -18.18
N VAL A 15 6.66 -28.64 -17.17
CA VAL A 15 5.47 -27.79 -17.12
C VAL A 15 5.95 -26.36 -16.92
N THR A 16 6.02 -25.59 -18.01
CA THR A 16 6.17 -24.14 -17.93
C THR A 16 4.85 -23.56 -17.46
N ALA A 17 4.77 -23.19 -16.18
CA ALA A 17 3.70 -22.37 -15.65
C ALA A 17 3.80 -20.96 -16.29
N MET A 18 3.19 -20.78 -17.46
CA MET A 18 3.02 -19.47 -18.07
C MET A 18 1.97 -18.70 -17.27
N ALA A 19 2.32 -17.49 -16.84
CA ALA A 19 1.40 -16.57 -16.15
C ALA A 19 0.11 -16.42 -16.96
N GLN A 20 -1.04 -16.76 -16.35
CA GLN A 20 -2.32 -16.77 -17.05
C GLN A 20 -2.81 -15.34 -17.33
N GLY A 21 -2.69 -14.90 -18.58
CA GLY A 21 -3.31 -13.66 -19.05
C GLY A 21 -4.84 -13.82 -19.12
N VAL A 22 -5.58 -12.76 -18.80
CA VAL A 22 -7.03 -12.72 -19.03
C VAL A 22 -7.26 -12.12 -20.42
N TYR A 23 -8.05 -12.79 -21.24
CA TYR A 23 -8.38 -12.37 -22.60
C TYR A 23 -9.79 -11.80 -22.64
N LYS A 24 -10.05 -10.85 -23.54
CA LYS A 24 -11.38 -10.29 -23.83
C LYS A 24 -11.77 -10.62 -25.27
N TRP A 25 -13.00 -11.08 -25.49
CA TRP A 25 -13.56 -11.24 -26.83
C TRP A 25 -15.06 -10.95 -26.86
N VAL A 26 -15.60 -10.81 -28.06
CA VAL A 26 -17.04 -10.65 -28.31
C VAL A 26 -17.53 -11.85 -29.10
N ASP A 27 -18.60 -12.51 -28.64
CA ASP A 27 -19.20 -13.65 -29.32
C ASP A 27 -20.08 -13.24 -30.52
N ALA A 28 -20.66 -14.23 -31.21
CA ALA A 28 -21.52 -14.00 -32.37
C ALA A 28 -22.81 -13.22 -32.04
N ASP A 29 -23.26 -13.25 -30.78
CA ASP A 29 -24.44 -12.53 -30.30
C ASP A 29 -24.08 -11.11 -29.81
N GLY A 30 -22.82 -10.70 -29.94
CA GLY A 30 -22.34 -9.38 -29.50
C GLY A 30 -22.05 -9.28 -28.00
N LYS A 31 -22.04 -10.39 -27.24
CA LYS A 31 -21.73 -10.37 -25.81
C LYS A 31 -20.23 -10.43 -25.56
N THR A 32 -19.77 -9.61 -24.63
CA THR A 32 -18.35 -9.54 -24.22
C THR A 32 -18.05 -10.58 -23.15
N HIS A 33 -17.01 -11.38 -23.35
CA HIS A 33 -16.54 -12.42 -22.42
C HIS A 33 -15.09 -12.17 -21.98
N TYR A 34 -14.74 -12.70 -20.81
CA TYR A 34 -13.39 -12.66 -20.24
C TYR A 34 -12.98 -14.05 -19.73
N GLY A 35 -11.74 -14.48 -20.01
CA GLY A 35 -11.28 -15.82 -19.59
C GLY A 35 -9.77 -15.98 -19.65
N SER A 36 -9.24 -16.99 -18.96
CA SER A 36 -7.81 -17.29 -18.90
C SER A 36 -7.27 -18.03 -20.12
N GLN A 37 -8.14 -18.40 -21.06
CA GLN A 37 -7.79 -19.11 -22.28
C GLN A 37 -8.46 -18.43 -23.48
N PRO A 38 -7.76 -18.17 -24.59
CA PRO A 38 -8.35 -17.52 -25.76
C PRO A 38 -9.45 -18.38 -26.37
N PRO A 39 -10.49 -17.77 -26.99
CA PRO A 39 -11.53 -18.52 -27.68
C PRO A 39 -10.94 -19.38 -28.81
N ALA A 40 -11.46 -20.59 -28.99
CA ALA A 40 -10.93 -21.60 -29.93
C ALA A 40 -11.11 -21.26 -31.43
N THR A 41 -11.79 -20.15 -31.75
CA THR A 41 -12.08 -19.71 -33.11
C THR A 41 -11.10 -18.62 -33.56
N ASP A 42 -10.76 -18.59 -34.84
CA ASP A 42 -9.76 -17.70 -35.50
C ASP A 42 -9.94 -16.17 -35.28
N LYS A 43 -11.00 -15.74 -34.61
CA LYS A 43 -11.13 -14.38 -34.08
C LYS A 43 -10.41 -14.29 -32.74
N GLY A 44 -9.08 -14.22 -32.82
CA GLY A 44 -8.17 -14.15 -31.68
C GLY A 44 -8.64 -13.16 -30.62
N GLY A 45 -8.74 -13.64 -29.37
CA GLY A 45 -9.05 -12.81 -28.22
C GLY A 45 -7.90 -11.85 -27.91
N GLU A 46 -8.22 -10.62 -27.53
CA GLU A 46 -7.21 -9.64 -27.18
C GLU A 46 -6.74 -9.90 -25.73
N ALA A 47 -5.44 -10.11 -25.55
CA ALA A 47 -4.85 -10.29 -24.23
C ALA A 47 -4.98 -8.99 -23.44
N LEU A 48 -5.78 -8.99 -22.38
CA LEU A 48 -5.94 -7.83 -21.53
C LEU A 48 -4.70 -7.70 -20.64
N LYS A 49 -3.97 -6.59 -20.83
CA LYS A 49 -2.95 -6.21 -19.86
C LYS A 49 -3.64 -5.73 -18.59
N LEU A 50 -3.83 -6.66 -17.66
CA LEU A 50 -4.19 -6.32 -16.28
C LEU A 50 -3.02 -5.54 -15.69
N HIS A 51 -3.12 -4.21 -15.74
CA HIS A 51 -2.34 -3.37 -14.86
C HIS A 51 -2.81 -3.73 -13.45
N SER A 52 -1.97 -4.42 -12.69
CA SER A 52 -2.19 -4.61 -11.25
C SER A 52 -2.05 -3.24 -10.59
N ASN A 53 -3.11 -2.45 -10.65
CA ASN A 53 -3.19 -1.16 -10.02
C ASN A 53 -3.81 -1.37 -8.64
N SER A 54 -2.99 -1.83 -7.70
CA SER A 54 -3.29 -1.68 -6.28
C SER A 54 -3.28 -0.18 -5.94
N GLY A 55 -4.36 0.54 -6.26
CA GLY A 55 -4.88 1.77 -5.63
C GLY A 55 -4.00 3.02 -5.44
N PHE A 56 -2.69 2.95 -5.63
CA PHE A 56 -1.72 4.02 -5.43
C PHE A 56 -0.56 3.81 -6.41
N GLY A 57 -0.84 3.92 -7.70
CA GLY A 57 0.14 3.76 -8.77
C GLY A 57 -0.18 4.69 -9.91
N GLY A 58 0.38 5.90 -9.87
CA GLY A 58 0.27 6.85 -10.97
C GLY A 58 0.76 6.25 -12.29
N ASN A 59 0.13 6.68 -13.38
CA ASN A 59 0.45 6.30 -14.75
C ASN A 59 1.94 6.59 -15.05
N ASN A 60 2.79 5.56 -15.04
CA ASN A 60 4.20 5.71 -15.39
C ASN A 60 4.37 5.81 -16.91
N ASN A 61 3.90 6.92 -17.47
CA ASN A 61 4.26 7.34 -18.82
C ASN A 61 5.72 7.80 -18.82
N GLY A 62 6.67 6.87 -19.04
CA GLY A 62 7.98 7.07 -19.68
C GLY A 62 8.90 8.23 -19.25
N LYS A 63 8.60 8.99 -18.20
CA LYS A 63 9.47 10.08 -17.70
C LYS A 63 10.62 9.46 -16.92
N ALA A 64 11.84 9.93 -17.20
CA ALA A 64 13.02 9.57 -16.43
C ALA A 64 12.78 9.85 -14.94
N VAL A 65 13.14 8.89 -14.09
CA VAL A 65 13.03 9.02 -12.64
C VAL A 65 14.08 10.05 -12.19
N GLU A 66 13.62 11.18 -11.66
CA GLU A 66 14.48 12.16 -11.01
C GLU A 66 14.80 11.72 -9.58
N TYR A 67 16.00 12.07 -9.10
CA TYR A 67 16.46 11.76 -7.75
C TYR A 67 16.81 13.04 -6.99
N ASN A 68 16.64 13.00 -5.67
CA ASN A 68 17.11 14.00 -4.73
C ASN A 68 18.61 13.82 -4.46
N ALA A 69 19.24 14.79 -3.80
CA ALA A 69 20.67 14.74 -3.46
C ALA A 69 21.04 13.58 -2.51
N ASP A 70 20.07 13.09 -1.74
CA ASP A 70 20.21 11.95 -0.84
C ASP A 70 20.01 10.58 -1.53
N GLY A 71 19.80 10.57 -2.85
CA GLY A 71 19.58 9.35 -3.64
C GLY A 71 18.15 8.80 -3.59
N THR A 72 17.20 9.48 -2.94
CA THR A 72 15.78 9.11 -2.98
C THR A 72 15.13 9.59 -4.28
N LYS A 73 14.09 8.89 -4.74
CA LYS A 73 13.27 9.29 -5.88
C LYS A 73 12.54 10.59 -5.56
N LYS A 74 12.64 11.53 -6.49
CA LYS A 74 11.96 12.82 -6.37
C LYS A 74 10.48 12.66 -6.65
N VAL A 75 9.68 13.21 -5.75
CA VAL A 75 8.22 13.25 -5.87
C VAL A 75 7.83 14.43 -6.76
N SER A 76 6.92 14.21 -7.73
CA SER A 76 6.49 15.27 -8.65
C SER A 76 5.80 16.42 -7.90
N LYS A 77 5.78 17.60 -8.52
CA LYS A 77 5.11 18.77 -7.93
C LYS A 77 3.62 18.52 -7.69
N GLU A 78 2.93 17.82 -8.60
CA GLU A 78 1.51 17.50 -8.40
C GLU A 78 1.29 16.62 -7.18
N VAL A 79 2.15 15.61 -6.97
CA VAL A 79 2.05 14.72 -5.81
C VAL A 79 2.40 15.46 -4.51
N GLN A 80 3.36 16.39 -4.53
CA GLN A 80 3.65 17.25 -3.38
C GLN A 80 2.46 18.15 -3.01
N ASP A 81 1.79 18.75 -4.00
CA ASP A 81 0.62 19.61 -3.76
C ASP A 81 -0.57 18.80 -3.24
N PHE A 82 -0.77 17.60 -3.80
CA PHE A 82 -1.76 16.66 -3.30
C PHE A 82 -1.47 16.27 -1.84
N ALA A 83 -0.21 15.96 -1.49
CA ALA A 83 0.19 15.64 -0.13
C ALA A 83 -0.08 16.78 0.85
N LYS A 84 0.20 18.04 0.47
CA LYS A 84 -0.13 19.22 1.29
C LYS A 84 -1.64 19.38 1.50
N GLY A 85 -2.44 19.13 0.47
CA GLY A 85 -3.90 19.14 0.57
C GLY A 85 -4.42 18.07 1.54
N MET A 86 -3.88 16.85 1.44
CA MET A 86 -4.20 15.75 2.36
C MET A 86 -3.77 16.07 3.79
N GLU A 87 -2.56 16.57 4.01
CA GLU A 87 -2.07 16.93 5.34
C GLU A 87 -3.00 17.95 6.01
N LYS A 88 -3.44 18.97 5.26
CA LYS A 88 -4.43 19.96 5.75
C LYS A 88 -5.75 19.30 6.13
N ALA A 89 -6.23 18.35 5.33
CA ALA A 89 -7.45 17.61 5.62
C ALA A 89 -7.31 16.72 6.87
N LEU A 90 -6.18 16.00 7.01
CA LEU A 90 -5.91 15.12 8.14
C LEU A 90 -5.67 15.86 9.46
N LYS A 91 -5.26 17.14 9.41
CA LYS A 91 -5.18 18.01 10.60
C LYS A 91 -6.54 18.57 11.04
N LYS A 92 -7.58 18.42 10.22
CA LYS A 92 -8.93 18.88 10.56
C LYS A 92 -9.62 17.83 11.44
N GLN A 93 -9.87 18.21 12.68
CA GLN A 93 -10.69 17.40 13.60
C GLN A 93 -12.15 17.46 13.17
N ASP A 94 -12.84 16.31 13.22
CA ASP A 94 -14.30 16.23 13.11
C ASP A 94 -14.92 16.99 14.28
N SER A 95 -15.97 17.77 14.00
CA SER A 95 -16.60 18.64 15.00
C SER A 95 -17.51 17.87 15.96
N LYS A 96 -17.82 16.60 15.69
CA LYS A 96 -18.63 15.78 16.58
C LYS A 96 -17.74 15.27 17.71
N GLU A 97 -17.96 15.84 18.89
CA GLU A 97 -17.41 15.30 20.11
C GLU A 97 -18.15 14.00 20.47
N VAL A 98 -17.38 12.96 20.78
CA VAL A 98 -17.87 11.68 21.28
C VAL A 98 -17.26 11.48 22.67
N PRO A 99 -17.94 10.80 23.61
CA PRO A 99 -17.37 10.48 24.92
C PRO A 99 -16.06 9.70 24.84
N LEU A 100 -15.22 9.78 25.88
CA LEU A 100 -13.99 8.99 25.97
C LEU A 100 -14.34 7.51 25.94
N ASP A 101 -13.81 6.81 24.95
CA ASP A 101 -13.80 5.36 24.87
C ASP A 101 -12.34 4.93 24.67
N CYS A 102 -11.73 4.44 25.75
CA CYS A 102 -10.33 4.03 25.71
C CYS A 102 -10.06 2.89 24.72
N MET A 103 -10.98 1.94 24.56
CA MET A 103 -10.78 0.83 23.63
C MET A 103 -10.76 1.34 22.19
N SER A 104 -11.75 2.17 21.84
CA SER A 104 -11.83 2.78 20.52
C SER A 104 -10.65 3.71 20.26
N ALA A 105 -10.28 4.56 21.23
CA ALA A 105 -9.17 5.50 21.09
C ALA A 105 -7.82 4.81 20.86
N ILE A 106 -7.52 3.78 21.65
CA ILE A 106 -6.28 3.00 21.52
C ILE A 106 -6.25 2.28 20.19
N LYS A 107 -7.36 1.62 19.80
CA LYS A 107 -7.46 0.95 18.52
C LYS A 107 -7.21 1.92 17.36
N ASN A 108 -7.91 3.05 17.34
CA ASN A 108 -7.78 4.04 16.28
C ASN A 108 -6.36 4.63 16.19
N ALA A 109 -5.72 4.89 17.34
CA ALA A 109 -4.34 5.39 17.38
C ALA A 109 -3.32 4.34 16.93
N ASN A 110 -3.50 3.09 17.34
CA ASN A 110 -2.59 2.00 16.98
C ASN A 110 -2.72 1.63 15.49
N ASP A 111 -3.94 1.56 14.95
CA ASP A 111 -4.18 1.27 13.52
C ASP A 111 -3.56 2.35 12.62
N GLN A 112 -3.69 3.62 13.00
CA GLN A 112 -3.06 4.72 12.26
C GLN A 112 -1.53 4.71 12.37
N SER A 113 -1.01 4.39 13.57
CA SER A 113 0.44 4.23 13.78
C SER A 113 1.01 3.07 12.95
N ASP A 114 0.31 1.95 12.87
CA ASP A 114 0.70 0.81 12.05
C ASP A 114 0.70 1.16 10.57
N THR A 115 -0.32 1.89 10.11
CA THR A 115 -0.37 2.41 8.74
C THR A 115 0.81 3.33 8.44
N MET A 116 1.18 4.22 9.37
CA MET A 116 2.35 5.10 9.20
C MET A 116 3.66 4.31 9.07
N LEU A 117 3.82 3.25 9.88
CA LEU A 117 5.00 2.38 9.85
C LEU A 117 5.08 1.55 8.57
N GLU A 118 3.96 1.00 8.12
CA GLU A 118 3.85 0.19 6.90
C GLU A 118 4.14 1.04 5.65
N VAL A 119 3.45 2.18 5.52
CA VAL A 119 3.63 3.09 4.38
C VAL A 119 5.05 3.65 4.37
N GLY A 120 5.61 3.99 5.53
CA GLY A 120 7.00 4.42 5.65
C GLY A 120 7.98 3.34 5.14
N ALA A 121 7.80 2.08 5.56
CA ALA A 121 8.64 0.98 5.11
C ALA A 121 8.50 0.73 3.60
N LYS A 122 7.28 0.85 3.06
CA LYS A 122 7.04 0.76 1.62
C LYS A 122 7.75 1.90 0.88
N ASN A 123 7.71 3.12 1.40
CA ASN A 123 8.39 4.26 0.78
C ASN A 123 9.92 4.11 0.81
N VAL A 124 10.50 3.46 1.82
CA VAL A 124 11.92 3.06 1.80
C VAL A 124 12.18 2.06 0.67
N LYS A 125 11.39 0.98 0.61
CA LYS A 125 11.52 -0.05 -0.41
C LYS A 125 11.40 0.50 -1.83
N ASP A 126 10.47 1.43 -2.04
CA ASP A 126 10.20 2.03 -3.34
C ASP A 126 11.17 3.18 -3.67
N GLY A 127 12.05 3.53 -2.73
CA GLY A 127 13.12 4.52 -2.89
C GLY A 127 12.70 5.97 -2.67
N TYR A 128 11.51 6.24 -2.14
CA TYR A 128 10.98 7.59 -1.86
C TYR A 128 11.35 8.13 -0.48
N LEU A 129 11.90 7.30 0.40
CA LEU A 129 12.32 7.66 1.75
C LEU A 129 13.67 6.99 2.05
N SER A 130 14.58 7.71 2.71
CA SER A 130 15.84 7.10 3.15
C SER A 130 15.59 6.17 4.34
N GLN A 131 16.41 5.13 4.48
CA GLN A 131 16.34 4.23 5.64
C GLN A 131 16.53 5.00 6.96
N ALA A 132 17.48 5.96 6.98
CA ALA A 132 17.77 6.76 8.16
C ALA A 132 16.57 7.64 8.58
N ASP A 133 15.91 8.28 7.62
CA ASP A 133 14.72 9.09 7.91
C ASP A 133 13.56 8.24 8.38
N TYR A 134 13.36 7.07 7.76
CA TYR A 134 12.36 6.11 8.22
C TYR A 134 12.63 5.67 9.65
N ASP A 135 13.85 5.24 9.98
CA ASP A 135 14.18 4.75 11.32
C ASP A 135 14.00 5.84 12.38
N ALA A 136 14.40 7.08 12.08
CA ALA A 136 14.22 8.22 12.97
C ALA A 136 12.74 8.51 13.29
N GLN A 137 11.84 8.44 12.29
CA GLN A 137 10.41 8.67 12.52
C GLN A 137 9.72 7.43 13.10
N ALA A 138 10.07 6.24 12.62
CA ALA A 138 9.51 4.97 13.08
C ALA A 138 9.81 4.74 14.57
N ALA A 139 10.99 5.13 15.05
CA ALA A 139 11.32 5.07 16.48
C ALA A 139 10.32 5.87 17.34
N LYS A 140 9.95 7.07 16.91
CA LYS A 140 8.97 7.92 17.62
C LYS A 140 7.58 7.32 17.59
N VAL A 141 7.14 6.82 16.44
CA VAL A 141 5.83 6.18 16.27
C VAL A 141 5.75 4.91 17.13
N ARG A 142 6.78 4.06 17.12
CA ARG A 142 6.85 2.84 17.96
C ARG A 142 6.82 3.17 19.45
N LYS A 143 7.54 4.21 19.87
CA LYS A 143 7.51 4.68 21.27
C LYS A 143 6.09 5.14 21.66
N ALA A 144 5.48 6.02 20.87
CA ALA A 144 4.12 6.49 21.14
C ALA A 144 3.10 5.32 21.17
N LYS A 145 3.26 4.35 20.27
CA LYS A 145 2.42 3.13 20.24
C LYS A 145 2.58 2.30 21.52
N ALA A 146 3.81 2.13 22.01
CA ALA A 146 4.09 1.39 23.23
C ALA A 146 3.49 2.07 24.48
N GLU A 147 3.42 3.40 24.49
CA GLU A 147 2.79 4.19 25.56
C GLU A 147 1.25 4.22 25.44
N THR A 148 0.71 3.95 24.26
CA THR A 148 -0.74 3.94 23.95
C THR A 148 -1.43 2.67 24.48
N THR A 149 -1.64 2.63 25.79
CA THR A 149 -2.19 1.48 26.52
C THR A 149 -3.52 1.79 27.22
N LEU A 150 -4.25 0.74 27.62
CA LEU A 150 -5.51 0.89 28.36
C LEU A 150 -5.29 1.64 29.68
N ALA A 151 -4.24 1.26 30.43
CA ALA A 151 -3.88 1.93 31.66
C ALA A 151 -3.55 3.41 31.42
N HIS A 152 -2.72 3.71 30.41
CA HIS A 152 -2.38 5.09 30.11
C HIS A 152 -3.61 5.92 29.72
N CYS A 153 -4.55 5.38 28.93
CA CYS A 153 -5.80 6.06 28.65
C CYS A 153 -6.65 6.30 29.91
N GLN A 154 -6.85 5.27 30.74
CA GLN A 154 -7.70 5.34 31.93
C GLN A 154 -7.20 6.35 32.96
N PHE A 155 -5.88 6.44 33.13
CA PHE A 155 -5.24 7.34 34.09
C PHE A 155 -4.74 8.65 33.45
N SER A 156 -4.98 8.85 32.15
CA SER A 156 -4.59 10.08 31.46
C SER A 156 -5.32 11.30 32.02
N THR A 157 -4.60 12.42 32.06
CA THR A 157 -5.16 13.74 32.39
C THR A 157 -4.74 14.75 31.33
N GLY A 158 -5.19 16.00 31.44
CA GLY A 158 -4.73 17.10 30.58
C GLY A 158 -4.74 16.78 29.08
N LYS A 159 -3.58 16.96 28.44
CA LYS A 159 -3.42 16.78 26.98
C LYS A 159 -3.48 15.32 26.57
N GLU A 160 -2.95 14.38 27.36
CA GLU A 160 -3.06 12.96 27.03
C GLU A 160 -4.53 12.52 27.02
N ARG A 161 -5.32 12.97 28.01
CA ARG A 161 -6.76 12.68 28.04
C ARG A 161 -7.49 13.29 26.86
N ALA A 162 -7.14 14.52 26.48
CA ALA A 162 -7.71 15.19 25.31
C ALA A 162 -7.38 14.43 24.00
N PHE A 163 -6.15 13.89 23.89
CA PHE A 163 -5.77 13.03 22.77
C PHE A 163 -6.65 11.78 22.70
N TYR A 164 -6.81 11.04 23.80
CA TYR A 164 -7.67 9.85 23.81
C TYR A 164 -9.15 10.16 23.54
N GLN A 165 -9.66 11.26 24.08
CA GLN A 165 -11.01 11.73 23.79
C GLN A 165 -11.16 12.00 22.28
N CYS A 166 -10.21 12.70 21.68
CA CYS A 166 -10.21 12.99 20.25
C CYS A 166 -10.16 11.70 19.41
N MET A 167 -9.27 10.77 19.78
CA MET A 167 -9.11 9.48 19.08
C MET A 167 -10.28 8.51 19.31
N SER A 168 -11.15 8.77 20.29
CA SER A 168 -12.38 7.98 20.50
C SER A 168 -13.34 8.11 19.29
N ASN A 169 -13.25 9.21 18.53
CA ASN A 169 -13.95 9.35 17.25
C ASN A 169 -13.08 8.80 16.12
N GLY A 170 -13.49 7.67 15.53
CA GLY A 170 -12.77 7.03 14.42
C GLY A 170 -12.68 7.84 13.13
N LYS A 171 -13.35 9.00 13.02
CA LYS A 171 -13.18 9.95 11.92
C LYS A 171 -11.98 10.89 12.11
N ASN A 172 -11.45 10.98 13.32
CA ASN A 172 -10.29 11.80 13.61
C ASN A 172 -8.98 11.07 13.26
N HIS A 173 -8.00 11.86 12.86
CA HIS A 173 -6.66 11.39 12.58
C HIS A 173 -5.70 11.84 13.70
N ILE A 174 -4.63 11.08 13.97
CA ILE A 174 -3.60 11.40 14.98
C ILE A 174 -3.12 12.84 14.81
N LEU A 175 -2.88 13.28 13.57
CA LEU A 175 -2.44 14.65 13.26
C LEU A 175 -3.43 15.74 13.69
N ALA A 176 -4.73 15.44 13.76
CA ALA A 176 -5.74 16.36 14.28
C ALA A 176 -5.81 16.33 15.82
N CYS A 177 -5.45 15.19 16.43
CA CYS A 177 -5.59 14.93 17.86
C CYS A 177 -4.34 15.25 18.69
N THR A 178 -3.16 15.39 18.09
CA THR A 178 -1.89 15.70 18.80
C THR A 178 -1.62 17.21 18.93
N LYS A 179 -2.60 17.98 19.43
CA LYS A 179 -2.48 19.45 19.62
C LYS A 179 -1.83 19.84 20.96
#